data_AF-A0AAP5BM34-F1
#
_entry.id   AF-A0AAP5BM34-F1
#
_cell.length_a   1.000
_cell.length_b   1.000
_cell.length_c   1.000
_cell.angle_alpha   90.00
_cell.angle_beta   90.00
_cell.angle_gamma   90.00
#
_symmetry.space_group_name_H-M   'P 1'
#
loop_
_entity.id
_entity.type
_entity.pdbx_description
1 polymer ?
#
loop_
_entity_poly.entity_id
_entity_poly.type
_entity_poly.pdbx_seq_one_letter_code
_entity_poly.pdbx_strand_id
1 'polypeptide(L)'
;MRRQLRSLIKLIEADERQIVYTDFEDEIGESAEIVLPDVSVGTDKARFQMKVRHFLKLHADHITVQKLRRNEQLTPQDLTELQRILLEDGVGTDDDLAGLDANGGLGLFIRSLVGLERDAAKVAFADFLTSRNLNANQIEFINLIVDHLTDRGAMDPRRLYESPFTDFDDQGVSGLFPQADVLRIVAVLNDIKERAAA
;
A
#
# COMPACT_ATOMS: atom_id res chain seq x y z
N MET A 1 44.86 -28.89 13.71
CA MET A 1 45.95 -28.11 13.06
C MET A 1 45.42 -26.77 12.60
N ARG A 2 45.63 -25.69 13.35
CA ARG A 2 45.47 -24.30 12.90
C ARG A 2 46.71 -23.54 13.35
N ARG A 3 47.78 -23.73 12.60
CA ARG A 3 49.02 -22.97 12.71
C ARG A 3 49.12 -22.11 11.46
N GLN A 4 49.59 -20.88 11.62
CA GLN A 4 50.00 -19.95 10.55
C GLN A 4 48.93 -19.04 9.95
N LEU A 5 48.39 -18.12 10.76
CA LEU A 5 48.00 -16.78 10.26
C LEU A 5 48.45 -15.62 11.19
N ARG A 6 49.08 -15.91 12.34
CA ARG A 6 49.51 -14.87 13.30
C ARG A 6 50.75 -14.06 12.87
N SER A 7 51.42 -14.43 11.79
CA SER A 7 52.69 -13.79 11.39
C SER A 7 52.55 -12.63 10.41
N LEU A 8 51.34 -12.30 9.95
CA LEU A 8 51.11 -11.20 8.98
C LEU A 8 50.60 -9.89 9.63
N ILE A 9 50.35 -9.87 10.95
CA ILE A 9 49.86 -8.67 11.67
C ILE A 9 51.01 -7.69 12.01
N LYS A 10 52.27 -8.05 11.79
CA LYS A 10 53.44 -7.26 12.21
C LYS A 10 53.97 -6.26 11.19
N LEU A 11 53.16 -5.85 10.20
CA LEU A 11 53.59 -4.96 9.11
C LEU A 11 52.64 -3.78 8.86
N ILE A 12 51.79 -3.43 9.81
CA ILE A 12 50.99 -2.20 9.75
C ILE A 12 51.62 -1.21 10.72
N GLU A 13 52.33 -0.22 10.18
CA GLU A 13 52.83 0.93 10.92
C GLU A 13 51.63 1.72 11.47
N ALA A 14 51.70 2.12 12.74
CA ALA A 14 50.67 2.91 13.38
C ALA A 14 50.83 4.36 12.95
N ASP A 15 50.04 4.80 11.99
CA ASP A 15 50.01 6.20 11.58
C ASP A 15 49.31 7.05 12.66
N GLU A 16 49.99 8.11 13.09
CA GLU A 16 49.57 9.06 14.11
C GLU A 16 48.27 9.74 13.71
N ARG A 17 47.19 9.51 14.46
CA ARG A 17 45.92 10.23 14.24
C ARG A 17 46.01 11.61 14.87
N GLN A 18 46.17 12.63 14.03
CA GLN A 18 46.05 14.02 14.45
C GLN A 18 44.61 14.30 14.91
N ILE A 19 44.44 14.72 16.17
CA ILE A 19 43.14 15.06 16.74
C ILE A 19 42.75 16.45 16.21
N VAL A 20 41.80 16.50 15.27
CA VAL A 20 41.23 17.75 14.77
C VAL A 20 40.02 18.09 15.64
N TYR A 21 40.08 19.23 16.34
CA TYR A 21 38.91 19.84 16.97
C TYR A 21 38.21 20.71 15.93
N THR A 22 36.99 20.32 15.55
CA THR A 22 36.10 21.17 14.77
C THR A 22 35.17 21.91 15.71
N ASP A 23 35.50 23.17 15.95
CA ASP A 23 34.57 24.16 16.49
C ASP A 23 33.98 24.89 15.28
N PHE A 24 32.68 24.75 15.07
CA PHE A 24 31.95 25.48 14.02
C PHE A 24 30.89 26.31 14.72
N GLU A 25 31.03 27.63 14.68
CA GLU A 25 29.93 28.53 14.99
C GLU A 25 28.89 28.42 13.85
N ASP A 26 27.65 28.10 14.24
CA ASP A 26 26.55 27.88 13.30
C ASP A 26 25.97 29.25 12.88
N GLU A 27 26.32 29.73 11.69
CA GLU A 27 25.66 30.88 11.06
C GLU A 27 24.49 30.40 10.20
N ILE A 28 23.27 30.71 10.62
CA ILE A 28 22.05 30.47 9.84
C ILE A 28 22.02 31.47 8.67
N GLY A 29 22.40 31.01 7.48
CA GLY A 29 22.26 31.76 6.23
C GLY A 29 20.83 31.78 5.68
N GLU A 30 20.52 32.77 4.84
CA GLU A 30 19.21 32.97 4.23
C GLU A 30 18.76 31.74 3.39
N SER A 31 17.48 31.41 3.50
CA SER A 31 16.84 30.29 2.82
C SER A 31 16.88 30.44 1.30
N ALA A 32 17.61 29.56 0.62
CA ALA A 32 17.58 29.42 -0.83
C ALA A 32 16.51 28.40 -1.24
N GLU A 33 15.63 28.77 -2.18
CA GLU A 33 14.81 27.80 -2.90
C GLU A 33 15.71 26.93 -3.77
N ILE A 34 15.83 25.65 -3.42
CA ILE A 34 16.61 24.68 -4.18
C ILE A 34 15.72 24.12 -5.29
N VAL A 35 16.01 24.50 -6.54
CA VAL A 35 15.49 23.80 -7.72
C VAL A 35 16.25 22.47 -7.82
N LEU A 36 15.56 21.38 -7.51
CA LEU A 36 16.14 20.03 -7.52
C LEU A 36 16.41 19.59 -8.97
N PRO A 37 17.65 19.20 -9.31
CA PRO A 37 17.97 18.68 -10.63
C PRO A 37 17.47 17.23 -10.72
N ASP A 38 16.70 16.97 -11.78
CA ASP A 38 16.32 15.69 -12.40
C ASP A 38 16.77 14.43 -11.60
N VAL A 39 15.88 13.96 -10.72
CA VAL A 39 16.19 12.93 -9.71
C VAL A 39 15.79 11.55 -10.23
N SER A 40 16.79 10.67 -10.30
CA SER A 40 16.70 9.24 -10.63
C SER A 40 15.40 8.51 -10.21
N VAL A 41 14.84 7.78 -11.18
CA VAL A 41 13.57 7.01 -11.24
C VAL A 41 13.29 6.08 -10.03
N GLY A 42 14.28 5.76 -9.18
CA GLY A 42 14.07 4.95 -7.97
C GLY A 42 13.58 5.73 -6.74
N THR A 43 13.76 7.05 -6.70
CA THR A 43 13.46 7.88 -5.52
C THR A 43 12.08 8.54 -5.58
N ASP A 44 11.46 8.58 -6.76
CA ASP A 44 10.25 9.37 -6.98
C ASP A 44 8.98 8.70 -6.45
N LYS A 45 8.80 7.40 -6.72
CA LYS A 45 7.55 6.68 -6.38
C LYS A 45 7.19 6.73 -4.88
N ALA A 46 8.18 6.56 -4.00
CA ALA A 46 7.94 6.62 -2.55
C ALA A 46 7.53 8.03 -2.12
N ARG A 47 8.17 9.08 -2.67
CA ARG A 47 7.80 10.47 -2.40
C ARG A 47 6.42 10.80 -2.95
N PHE A 48 6.12 10.39 -4.18
CA PHE A 48 4.80 10.52 -4.77
C PHE A 48 3.72 9.89 -3.88
N GLN A 49 3.91 8.64 -3.45
CA GLN A 49 2.99 7.98 -2.51
C GLN A 49 2.85 8.73 -1.19
N MET A 50 3.93 9.29 -0.65
CA MET A 50 3.87 10.11 0.57
C MET A 50 3.05 11.39 0.36
N LYS A 51 3.27 12.11 -0.75
CA LYS A 51 2.50 13.32 -1.09
C LYS A 51 1.01 12.99 -1.24
N VAL A 52 0.69 11.93 -1.99
CA VAL A 52 -0.70 11.48 -2.19
C VAL A 52 -1.34 11.09 -0.86
N ARG A 53 -0.65 10.35 0.01
CA ARG A 53 -1.17 10.02 1.36
C ARG A 53 -1.46 11.27 2.20
N HIS A 54 -0.57 12.26 2.15
CA HIS A 54 -0.77 13.52 2.86
C HIS A 54 -1.97 14.30 2.32
N PHE A 55 -2.07 14.44 1.00
CA PHE A 55 -3.19 15.05 0.30
C PHE A 55 -4.53 14.39 0.69
N LEU A 56 -4.61 13.06 0.60
CA LEU A 56 -5.83 12.32 0.93
C LEU A 56 -6.26 12.46 2.39
N LYS A 57 -5.30 12.71 3.29
CA LYS A 57 -5.60 12.99 4.70
C LYS A 57 -6.22 14.38 4.89
N LEU A 58 -5.74 15.39 4.16
CA LEU A 58 -6.30 16.74 4.17
C LEU A 58 -7.69 16.80 3.51
N HIS A 59 -7.89 15.98 2.47
CA HIS A 59 -9.11 15.90 1.68
C HIS A 59 -9.99 14.69 2.05
N ALA A 60 -9.95 14.26 3.31
CA ALA A 60 -10.72 13.09 3.77
C ALA A 60 -12.24 13.29 3.65
N ASP A 61 -12.70 14.54 3.67
CA ASP A 61 -14.12 14.91 3.49
C ASP A 61 -14.56 15.01 2.02
N HIS A 62 -13.62 14.88 1.07
CA HIS A 62 -13.93 14.92 -0.36
C HIS A 62 -14.77 13.69 -0.75
N ILE A 63 -15.85 13.92 -1.51
CA ILE A 63 -16.84 12.89 -1.84
C ILE A 63 -16.22 11.65 -2.51
N THR A 64 -15.30 11.82 -3.45
CA THR A 64 -14.61 10.69 -4.11
C THR A 64 -13.76 9.88 -3.13
N VAL A 65 -13.11 10.54 -2.16
CA VAL A 65 -12.28 9.86 -1.15
C VAL A 65 -13.18 9.06 -0.19
N GLN A 66 -14.33 9.62 0.18
CA GLN A 66 -15.34 8.91 0.96
C GLN A 66 -15.90 7.69 0.22
N LYS A 67 -16.27 7.84 -1.06
CA LYS A 67 -16.74 6.73 -1.91
C LYS A 67 -15.72 5.59 -1.97
N LEU A 68 -14.45 5.92 -2.20
CA LEU A 68 -13.36 4.94 -2.22
C LEU A 68 -13.26 4.15 -0.92
N ARG A 69 -13.33 4.83 0.23
CA ARG A 69 -13.25 4.19 1.55
C ARG A 69 -14.51 3.38 1.89
N ARG A 70 -15.68 3.83 1.46
CA ARG A 70 -16.97 3.17 1.72
C ARG A 70 -17.33 2.06 0.73
N ASN A 71 -16.41 1.71 -0.18
CA ASN A 71 -16.67 0.73 -1.24
C ASN A 71 -17.92 1.09 -2.09
N GLU A 72 -18.11 2.38 -2.35
CA GLU A 72 -19.14 2.87 -3.26
C GLU A 72 -18.60 2.90 -4.70
N GLN A 73 -19.49 2.68 -5.67
CA GLN A 73 -19.11 2.70 -7.09
C GLN A 73 -18.59 4.09 -7.48
N LEU A 74 -17.37 4.14 -8.01
CA LEU A 74 -16.83 5.33 -8.64
C LEU A 74 -17.41 5.54 -10.03
N THR A 75 -17.58 6.80 -10.39
CA THR A 75 -17.89 7.22 -11.76
C THR A 75 -16.63 7.74 -12.44
N PRO A 76 -16.58 7.78 -13.79
CA PRO A 76 -15.47 8.40 -14.50
C PRO A 76 -15.25 9.87 -14.11
N GLN A 77 -16.33 10.59 -13.82
CA GLN A 77 -16.26 11.99 -13.36
C GLN A 77 -15.57 12.11 -12.00
N ASP A 78 -15.84 11.18 -11.07
CA ASP A 78 -15.18 11.18 -9.77
C ASP A 78 -13.65 11.05 -9.90
N LEU A 79 -13.18 10.23 -10.86
CA LEU A 79 -11.75 10.05 -11.13
C LEU A 79 -11.13 11.27 -11.82
N THR A 80 -11.82 11.85 -12.80
CA THR A 80 -11.34 13.06 -13.50
C THR A 80 -11.19 14.23 -12.53
N GLU A 81 -12.16 14.46 -11.64
CA GLU A 81 -12.05 15.52 -10.64
C GLU A 81 -10.93 15.27 -9.64
N LEU A 82 -10.77 14.03 -9.18
CA LEU A 82 -9.71 13.68 -8.24
C LEU A 82 -8.32 13.85 -8.88
N GLN A 83 -8.17 13.46 -10.15
CA GLN A 83 -6.98 13.72 -10.94
C GLN A 83 -6.69 15.22 -11.05
N ARG A 84 -7.71 16.03 -11.39
CA ARG A 84 -7.56 17.49 -11.51
C ARG A 84 -7.05 18.12 -10.21
N ILE A 85 -7.65 17.79 -9.07
CA ILE A 85 -7.28 18.37 -7.77
C ILE A 85 -5.87 17.91 -7.35
N LEU A 86 -5.49 16.65 -7.62
CA LEU A 86 -4.13 16.16 -7.36
C LEU A 86 -3.06 16.93 -8.15
N LEU A 87 -3.35 17.28 -9.40
CA LEU A 87 -2.45 18.07 -10.24
C LEU A 87 -2.39 19.54 -9.79
N GLU A 88 -3.53 20.14 -9.47
CA GLU A 88 -3.62 21.52 -8.98
C GLU A 88 -2.87 21.74 -7.66
N ASP A 89 -2.94 20.78 -6.75
CA ASP A 89 -2.20 20.80 -5.47
C ASP A 89 -0.72 20.39 -5.62
N GLY A 90 -0.24 20.11 -6.84
CA GLY A 90 1.16 19.74 -7.11
C GLY A 90 1.59 18.40 -6.50
N VAL A 91 0.63 17.50 -6.26
CA VAL A 91 0.85 16.21 -5.60
C VAL A 91 1.48 15.19 -6.54
N GLY A 92 1.19 15.29 -7.83
CA GLY A 92 1.76 14.45 -8.89
C GLY A 92 1.84 15.18 -10.22
N THR A 93 2.40 14.50 -11.21
CA THR A 93 2.50 14.93 -12.61
C THR A 93 1.59 14.10 -13.50
N ASP A 94 1.34 14.54 -14.74
CA ASP A 94 0.62 13.72 -15.71
C ASP A 94 1.30 12.38 -15.98
N ASP A 95 2.65 12.34 -15.97
CA ASP A 95 3.43 11.11 -16.13
C ASP A 95 3.25 10.15 -14.95
N ASP A 96 3.20 10.66 -13.71
CA ASP A 96 2.92 9.85 -12.52
C ASP A 96 1.56 9.15 -12.63
N LEU A 97 0.55 9.87 -13.13
CA LEU A 97 -0.81 9.39 -13.26
C LEU A 97 -0.96 8.40 -14.44
N ALA A 98 -0.34 8.69 -15.58
CA ALA A 98 -0.33 7.79 -16.73
C ALA A 98 0.29 6.42 -16.39
N GLY A 99 1.29 6.40 -15.50
CA GLY A 99 1.90 5.16 -15.01
C GLY A 99 0.97 4.26 -14.18
N LEU A 100 -0.18 4.76 -13.71
CA LEU A 100 -1.11 4.01 -12.87
C LEU A 100 -2.04 3.09 -13.66
N ASP A 101 -2.27 3.36 -14.95
CA ASP A 101 -3.19 2.58 -15.78
C ASP A 101 -2.79 1.10 -15.86
N ALA A 102 -1.47 0.83 -15.93
CA ALA A 102 -0.93 -0.53 -15.92
C ALA A 102 -1.24 -1.31 -14.63
N ASN A 103 -1.56 -0.61 -13.53
CA ASN A 103 -1.81 -1.18 -12.21
C ASN A 103 -3.27 -1.06 -11.78
N GLY A 104 -4.19 -0.85 -12.73
CA GLY A 104 -5.63 -0.76 -12.46
C GLY A 104 -6.15 0.66 -12.22
N GLY A 105 -5.36 1.68 -12.56
CA GLY A 105 -5.79 3.07 -12.60
C GLY A 105 -5.74 3.80 -11.25
N LEU A 106 -6.11 5.08 -11.30
CA LEU A 106 -6.02 6.02 -10.17
C LEU A 106 -6.83 5.57 -8.95
N GLY A 107 -8.05 5.07 -9.15
CA GLY A 107 -8.92 4.69 -8.03
C GLY A 107 -8.37 3.50 -7.23
N LEU A 108 -7.88 2.45 -7.90
CA LEU A 108 -7.23 1.32 -7.22
C LEU A 108 -5.92 1.73 -6.55
N PHE A 109 -5.13 2.60 -7.18
CA PHE A 109 -3.93 3.15 -6.56
C PHE A 109 -4.26 3.89 -5.27
N ILE A 110 -5.21 4.82 -5.30
CA ILE A 110 -5.60 5.59 -4.11
C ILE A 110 -6.16 4.66 -3.03
N ARG A 111 -7.00 3.70 -3.39
CA ARG A 111 -7.55 2.74 -2.42
C ARG A 111 -6.47 1.87 -1.78
N SER A 112 -5.37 1.57 -2.49
CA SER A 112 -4.20 0.90 -1.92
C SER A 112 -3.46 1.73 -0.86
N LEU A 113 -3.66 3.05 -0.87
CA LEU A 113 -3.07 3.96 0.11
C LEU A 113 -3.99 4.19 1.31
N VAL A 114 -5.30 4.37 1.10
CA VAL A 114 -6.25 4.72 2.18
C VAL A 114 -6.94 3.52 2.81
N GLY A 115 -6.97 2.38 2.13
CA GLY A 115 -7.71 1.22 2.58
C GLY A 115 -9.23 1.37 2.45
N LEU A 116 -9.96 0.40 2.96
CA LEU A 116 -11.42 0.43 3.09
C LEU A 116 -11.83 0.74 4.53
N GLU A 117 -13.01 1.31 4.70
CA GLU A 117 -13.66 1.31 6.00
C GLU A 117 -14.03 -0.13 6.37
N ARG A 118 -13.72 -0.52 7.61
CA ARG A 118 -13.98 -1.87 8.10
C ARG A 118 -15.46 -2.25 7.95
N ASP A 119 -16.36 -1.31 8.22
CA ASP A 119 -17.80 -1.56 8.09
C ASP A 119 -18.21 -1.78 6.63
N ALA A 120 -17.63 -1.04 5.68
CA ALA A 120 -17.87 -1.26 4.25
C ALA A 120 -17.39 -2.65 3.80
N ALA A 121 -16.20 -3.08 4.25
CA ALA A 121 -15.70 -4.42 3.97
C ALA A 121 -16.59 -5.51 4.60
N LYS A 122 -17.08 -5.31 5.83
CA LYS A 122 -18.03 -6.24 6.46
C LYS A 122 -19.36 -6.31 5.71
N VAL A 123 -19.90 -5.17 5.27
CA VAL A 123 -21.14 -5.10 4.49
C VAL A 123 -21.00 -5.89 3.19
N ALA A 124 -19.85 -5.78 2.51
CA ALA A 124 -19.61 -6.55 1.29
C ALA A 124 -19.63 -8.08 1.51
N PHE A 125 -19.28 -8.55 2.71
CA PHE A 125 -19.32 -9.96 3.09
C PHE A 125 -20.55 -10.35 3.93
N ALA A 126 -21.47 -9.43 4.21
CA ALA A 126 -22.58 -9.65 5.14
C ALA A 126 -23.49 -10.80 4.68
N ASP A 127 -23.82 -10.85 3.39
CA ASP A 127 -24.64 -11.92 2.82
C ASP A 127 -23.95 -13.29 2.93
N PHE A 128 -22.64 -13.33 2.75
CA PHE A 128 -21.85 -14.56 2.89
C PHE A 128 -21.83 -15.05 4.34
N LEU A 129 -21.63 -14.15 5.30
CA LEU A 129 -21.58 -14.46 6.72
C LEU A 129 -22.95 -14.85 7.30
N THR A 130 -24.03 -14.25 6.82
CA THR A 130 -25.37 -14.42 7.41
C THR A 130 -26.12 -15.61 6.82
N SER A 131 -25.86 -16.00 5.57
CA SER A 131 -26.59 -17.08 4.89
C SER A 131 -26.14 -18.50 5.27
N ARG A 132 -25.15 -18.64 6.16
CA ARG A 132 -24.42 -19.90 6.41
C ARG A 132 -24.15 -20.10 7.90
N ASN A 133 -24.17 -21.37 8.34
CA ASN A 133 -23.60 -21.77 9.63
C ASN A 133 -22.10 -22.01 9.47
N LEU A 134 -21.33 -20.92 9.41
CA LEU A 134 -19.87 -21.00 9.33
C LEU A 134 -19.27 -21.46 10.66
N ASN A 135 -18.19 -22.24 10.60
CA ASN A 135 -17.42 -22.61 11.77
C ASN A 135 -16.43 -21.49 12.17
N ALA A 136 -15.79 -21.62 13.33
CA ALA A 136 -14.88 -20.61 13.86
C ALA A 136 -13.71 -20.29 12.91
N ASN A 137 -13.09 -21.31 12.29
CA ASN A 137 -11.99 -21.10 11.35
C ASN A 137 -12.44 -20.36 10.09
N GLN A 138 -13.63 -20.69 9.57
CA GLN A 138 -14.21 -20.01 8.41
C GLN A 138 -14.54 -18.55 8.71
N ILE A 139 -15.09 -18.25 9.88
CA ILE A 139 -15.37 -16.87 10.31
C ILE A 139 -14.07 -16.08 10.41
N GLU A 140 -13.04 -16.66 11.04
CA GLU A 140 -11.76 -15.99 11.20
C GLU A 140 -11.04 -15.78 9.86
N PHE A 141 -11.18 -16.73 8.93
CA PHE A 141 -10.69 -16.58 7.56
C PHE A 141 -11.33 -15.36 6.86
N ILE A 142 -12.64 -15.18 6.98
CA ILE A 142 -13.33 -14.01 6.41
C ILE A 142 -12.92 -12.71 7.14
N ASN A 143 -12.74 -12.74 8.46
CA ASN A 143 -12.21 -11.59 9.19
C ASN A 143 -10.83 -11.17 8.69
N LEU A 144 -9.95 -12.14 8.40
CA LEU A 144 -8.63 -11.88 7.83
C LEU A 144 -8.72 -11.21 6.44
N ILE A 145 -9.72 -11.58 5.63
CA ILE A 145 -10.01 -10.90 4.36
C ILE A 145 -10.44 -9.45 4.64
N VAL A 146 -11.39 -9.25 5.55
CA VAL A 146 -11.88 -7.91 5.92
C VAL A 146 -10.75 -7.03 6.42
N ASP A 147 -9.84 -7.56 7.23
CA ASP A 147 -8.69 -6.84 7.77
C ASP A 147 -7.73 -6.44 6.64
N HIS A 148 -7.43 -7.37 5.73
CA HIS A 148 -6.59 -7.07 4.57
C HIS A 148 -7.21 -5.99 3.67
N LEU A 149 -8.51 -6.06 3.43
CA LEU A 149 -9.25 -5.05 2.66
C LEU A 149 -9.25 -3.69 3.38
N THR A 150 -9.38 -3.69 4.70
CA THR A 150 -9.31 -2.47 5.52
C THR A 150 -7.93 -1.81 5.38
N ASP A 151 -6.86 -2.59 5.33
CA ASP A 151 -5.49 -2.07 5.26
C ASP A 151 -5.03 -1.72 3.83
N ARG A 152 -5.41 -2.53 2.85
CA ARG A 152 -4.89 -2.48 1.47
C ARG A 152 -5.92 -2.08 0.44
N GLY A 153 -7.18 -1.97 0.81
CA GLY A 153 -8.25 -1.45 -0.03
C GLY A 153 -8.74 -2.39 -1.14
N ALA A 154 -7.91 -3.33 -1.57
CA ALA A 154 -8.24 -4.37 -2.54
C ALA A 154 -7.38 -5.62 -2.26
N MET A 155 -7.84 -6.78 -2.74
CA MET A 155 -7.13 -8.04 -2.61
C MET A 155 -7.14 -8.78 -3.95
N ASP A 156 -5.99 -9.31 -4.35
CA ASP A 156 -5.94 -10.32 -5.42
C ASP A 156 -6.38 -11.68 -4.86
N PRO A 157 -7.38 -12.36 -5.47
CA PRO A 157 -7.85 -13.66 -5.02
C PRO A 157 -6.76 -14.73 -4.85
N ARG A 158 -5.65 -14.63 -5.58
CA ARG A 158 -4.51 -15.55 -5.44
C ARG A 158 -3.90 -15.54 -4.03
N ARG A 159 -4.02 -14.42 -3.32
CA ARG A 159 -3.53 -14.27 -1.94
C ARG A 159 -4.21 -15.24 -0.96
N LEU A 160 -5.41 -15.72 -1.29
CA LEU A 160 -6.13 -16.72 -0.47
C LEU A 160 -5.44 -18.09 -0.42
N TYR A 161 -4.38 -18.28 -1.22
CA TYR A 161 -3.52 -19.47 -1.26
C TYR A 161 -2.10 -19.17 -0.76
N GLU A 162 -1.92 -18.07 -0.04
CA GLU A 162 -0.66 -17.67 0.58
C GLU A 162 -0.86 -17.44 2.09
N SER A 163 0.21 -17.43 2.86
CA SER A 163 0.15 -17.05 4.29
C SER A 163 -0.36 -15.61 4.44
N PRO A 164 -1.24 -15.30 5.42
CA PRO A 164 -1.67 -16.16 6.53
C PRO A 164 -2.93 -17.00 6.26
N PHE A 165 -3.45 -17.02 5.03
CA PHE A 165 -4.66 -17.79 4.69
C PHE A 165 -4.41 -19.30 4.68
N THR A 166 -3.21 -19.72 4.28
CA THR A 166 -2.79 -21.13 4.32
C THR A 166 -2.47 -21.65 5.73
N ASP A 167 -2.48 -20.78 6.74
CA ASP A 167 -2.20 -21.18 8.12
C ASP A 167 -3.38 -21.93 8.75
N PHE A 168 -4.59 -21.74 8.19
CA PHE A 168 -5.80 -22.46 8.58
C PHE A 168 -5.91 -23.85 7.94
N ASP A 169 -5.45 -23.97 6.70
CA ASP A 169 -5.47 -25.20 5.89
C ASP A 169 -4.44 -25.07 4.75
N ASP A 170 -3.72 -26.15 4.42
CA ASP A 170 -2.65 -26.13 3.42
C ASP A 170 -3.16 -25.88 1.99
N GLN A 171 -4.45 -26.13 1.74
CA GLN A 171 -5.15 -25.78 0.49
C GLN A 171 -5.76 -24.36 0.51
N GLY A 172 -5.50 -23.57 1.56
CA GLY A 172 -6.01 -22.22 1.74
C GLY A 172 -7.54 -22.17 1.74
N VAL A 173 -8.12 -21.26 0.96
CA VAL A 173 -9.59 -21.12 0.87
C VAL A 173 -10.29 -22.40 0.41
N SER A 174 -9.63 -23.24 -0.40
CA SER A 174 -10.25 -24.46 -0.94
C SER A 174 -10.36 -25.59 0.07
N GLY A 175 -9.53 -25.60 1.12
CA GLY A 175 -9.64 -26.57 2.21
C GLY A 175 -10.73 -26.21 3.22
N LEU A 176 -11.01 -24.91 3.38
CA LEU A 176 -12.02 -24.42 4.32
C LEU A 176 -13.42 -24.31 3.73
N PHE A 177 -13.55 -24.05 2.43
CA PHE A 177 -14.82 -23.76 1.80
C PHE A 177 -15.10 -24.68 0.60
N PRO A 178 -16.35 -25.14 0.40
CA PRO A 178 -16.75 -25.81 -0.83
C PRO A 178 -16.50 -24.91 -2.04
N GLN A 179 -16.24 -25.50 -3.21
CA GLN A 179 -15.93 -24.76 -4.44
C GLN A 179 -16.96 -23.66 -4.76
N ALA A 180 -18.25 -23.90 -4.55
CA ALA A 180 -19.29 -22.90 -4.79
C ALA A 180 -19.14 -21.65 -3.90
N ASP A 181 -18.66 -21.82 -2.66
CA ASP A 181 -18.43 -20.73 -1.72
C ASP A 181 -17.11 -20.01 -2.01
N VAL A 182 -16.07 -20.74 -2.44
CA VAL A 182 -14.83 -20.13 -2.94
C VAL A 182 -15.13 -19.17 -4.08
N LEU A 183 -15.93 -19.60 -5.07
CA LEU A 183 -16.31 -18.75 -6.20
C LEU A 183 -17.07 -17.49 -5.76
N ARG A 184 -17.91 -17.59 -4.72
CA ARG A 184 -18.63 -16.43 -4.16
C ARG A 184 -17.69 -15.44 -3.47
N ILE A 185 -16.75 -15.95 -2.66
CA ILE A 185 -15.73 -15.10 -2.01
C ILE A 185 -14.93 -14.35 -3.08
N VAL A 186 -14.48 -15.05 -4.13
CA VAL A 186 -13.75 -14.43 -5.25
C VAL A 186 -14.61 -13.40 -5.98
N ALA A 187 -15.89 -13.68 -6.21
CA ALA A 187 -16.81 -12.73 -6.82
C ALA A 187 -16.95 -11.44 -6.00
N VAL A 188 -17.07 -11.55 -4.67
CA VAL A 188 -17.12 -10.37 -3.77
C VAL A 188 -15.82 -9.57 -3.85
N LEU A 189 -14.65 -10.24 -3.86
CA LEU A 189 -13.36 -9.54 -4.00
C LEU A 189 -13.24 -8.80 -5.34
N ASN A 190 -13.74 -9.40 -6.43
CA ASN A 190 -13.74 -8.77 -7.74
C ASN A 190 -14.71 -7.59 -7.82
N ASP A 191 -15.93 -7.71 -7.27
CA ASP A 191 -16.89 -6.59 -7.19
C ASP A 191 -16.29 -5.41 -6.42
N ILE A 192 -15.68 -5.68 -5.26
CA ILE A 192 -14.94 -4.66 -4.50
C ILE A 192 -13.88 -4.03 -5.39
N LYS A 193 -13.06 -4.82 -6.09
CA LYS A 193 -12.02 -4.31 -7.00
C LYS A 193 -12.60 -3.38 -8.07
N GLU A 194 -13.64 -3.80 -8.76
CA GLU A 194 -14.27 -3.09 -9.88
C GLU A 194 -14.89 -1.76 -9.47
N ARG A 195 -15.49 -1.67 -8.27
CA ARG A 195 -16.07 -0.41 -7.78
C ARG A 195 -15.10 0.76 -7.71
N ALA A 196 -13.80 0.48 -7.60
CA ALA A 196 -12.76 1.51 -7.61
C ALA A 196 -12.11 1.75 -8.98
N ALA A 197 -12.38 0.92 -9.99
CA ALA A 197 -11.82 1.07 -11.32
C ALA A 197 -12.62 2.06 -12.21
N ALA A 198 -13.85 2.39 -11.82
CA ALA A 198 -14.87 3.16 -12.55
C ALA A 198 -15.40 2.48 -13.83
#